data_AF-A0A8H6Q0Q3-F1
#
_entry.id   AF-A0A8H6Q0Q3-F1
#
_cell.length_a   1.000
_cell.length_b   1.000
_cell.length_c   1.000
_cell.angle_alpha   90.00
_cell.angle_beta   90.00
_cell.angle_gamma   90.00
#
_symmetry.space_group_name_H-M   'P 1'
#
loop_
_entity.id
_entity.type
_entity.pdbx_description
1 polymer ?
#
loop_
_entity_poly.entity_id
_entity_poly.type
_entity_poly.pdbx_seq_one_letter_code
_entity_poly.pdbx_strand_id
1 'polypeptide(L)'
;MVLGQTIRTLAMKQAGTNFNHTVQVERQEGHTLVRHGVYAVLRHPSYFGFFWWGMGTQLVLGNVVCFVGYAAVLWNFFYNRIKREEKFLISFFGDEYVEYMKRTWVGIPGIS
;
A
#
# COMPACT_ATOMS: atom_id res chain seq x y z
N MET A 1 4.00 4.68 -15.41
CA MET A 1 5.28 3.94 -15.25
C MET A 1 6.33 4.74 -14.48
N VAL A 2 6.88 5.83 -15.04
CA VAL A 2 7.94 6.61 -14.38
C VAL A 2 7.50 7.19 -13.03
N LEU A 3 6.27 7.73 -12.95
CA LEU A 3 5.66 8.22 -11.71
C LEU A 3 5.45 7.12 -10.64
N GLY A 4 4.99 5.94 -11.04
CA GLY A 4 4.83 4.79 -10.12
C GLY A 4 6.17 4.23 -9.65
N GLN A 5 7.18 4.22 -10.53
CA GLN A 5 8.54 3.81 -10.19
C GLN A 5 9.23 4.83 -9.28
N THR A 6 9.06 6.13 -9.52
CA THR A 6 9.61 7.19 -8.65
C THR A 6 8.95 7.18 -7.28
N ILE A 7 7.62 7.04 -7.20
CA ILE A 7 6.92 6.90 -5.91
C ILE A 7 7.36 5.63 -5.18
N ARG A 8 7.52 4.50 -5.88
CA ARG A 8 8.03 3.25 -5.29
C ARG A 8 9.47 3.40 -4.79
N THR A 9 10.35 4.00 -5.58
CA THR A 9 11.74 4.25 -5.19
C THR A 9 11.83 5.23 -4.04
N LEU A 10 11.01 6.29 -4.01
CA LEU A 10 10.91 7.23 -2.90
C LEU A 10 10.34 6.56 -1.64
N ALA A 11 9.33 5.69 -1.75
CA ALA A 11 8.82 4.93 -0.62
C ALA A 11 9.88 3.96 -0.06
N MET A 12 10.65 3.29 -0.92
CA MET A 12 11.79 2.45 -0.52
C MET A 12 12.90 3.25 0.14
N LYS A 13 13.23 4.43 -0.39
CA LYS A 13 14.24 5.33 0.17
C LYS A 13 13.78 5.96 1.50
N GLN A 14 12.50 6.30 1.60
CA GLN A 14 11.91 6.95 2.77
C GLN A 14 11.70 5.98 3.93
N ALA A 15 11.27 4.73 3.65
CA ALA A 15 11.11 3.76 4.71
C ALA A 15 12.42 3.13 5.18
N GLY A 16 13.55 3.29 4.48
CA GLY A 16 14.89 3.00 5.03
C GLY A 16 14.97 1.68 5.80
N THR A 17 15.31 1.73 7.08
CA THR A 17 15.37 0.58 8.02
C THR A 17 14.02 0.02 8.48
N ASN A 18 12.90 0.68 8.17
CA ASN A 18 11.52 0.25 8.39
C ASN A 18 10.85 -0.35 7.13
N PHE A 19 11.58 -0.48 6.01
CA PHE A 19 11.06 -1.11 4.80
C PHE A 19 11.06 -2.63 4.95
N ASN A 20 10.03 -3.18 5.58
CA ASN A 20 9.85 -4.63 5.58
C ASN A 20 9.05 -5.07 4.34
N HIS A 21 9.64 -5.95 3.54
CA HIS A 21 9.02 -6.56 2.35
C HIS A 21 7.89 -7.56 2.70
N THR A 22 7.68 -7.77 3.99
CA THR A 22 6.76 -8.75 4.55
C THR A 22 5.76 -8.00 5.41
N VAL A 23 4.47 -8.30 5.22
CA VAL A 23 3.42 -7.93 6.18
C VAL A 23 3.91 -8.41 7.54
N GLN A 24 4.26 -7.50 8.45
CA GLN A 24 4.62 -7.91 9.81
C GLN A 24 3.34 -8.33 10.50
N VAL A 25 3.11 -9.64 10.46
CA VAL A 25 2.04 -10.34 11.18
C VAL A 25 2.35 -10.40 12.69
N GLU A 26 3.58 -10.05 13.08
CA GLU A 26 4.07 -10.17 14.46
C GLU A 26 4.57 -8.83 14.98
N ARG A 27 4.12 -8.46 16.18
CA ARG A 27 4.61 -7.32 16.94
C ARG A 27 6.02 -7.67 17.45
N GLN A 28 7.07 -7.31 16.71
CA GLN A 28 8.40 -7.29 17.30
C GLN A 28 8.44 -6.22 18.40
N GLU A 29 9.04 -6.53 19.55
CA GLU A 29 9.20 -5.60 20.67
C GLU A 29 9.89 -4.31 20.19
N GLY A 30 9.13 -3.22 20.01
CA GLY A 30 9.62 -1.94 19.48
C GLY A 30 8.95 -1.43 18.19
N HIS A 31 8.00 -2.19 17.62
CA HIS A 31 7.28 -1.77 16.40
C HIS A 31 6.37 -0.55 16.69
N THR A 32 6.81 0.63 16.26
CA THR A 32 6.07 1.90 16.40
C THR A 32 5.36 2.24 15.10
N LEU A 33 4.19 2.87 15.20
CA LEU A 33 3.44 3.28 14.01
C LEU A 33 4.19 4.41 13.29
N VAL A 34 4.73 4.12 12.11
CA VAL A 34 5.41 5.11 11.27
C VAL A 34 4.37 6.00 10.61
N ARG A 35 4.27 7.26 11.05
CA ARG A 35 3.26 8.24 10.58
C ARG A 35 3.85 9.40 9.77
N HIS A 36 5.14 9.37 9.44
CA HIS A 36 5.86 10.48 8.83
C HIS A 36 6.23 10.23 7.37
N GLY A 37 6.36 11.29 6.58
CA GLY A 37 6.68 11.21 5.15
C GLY A 37 5.52 10.67 4.31
N VAL A 38 5.79 9.69 3.44
CA VAL A 38 4.77 9.11 2.55
C VAL A 38 3.66 8.39 3.35
N TYR A 39 4.01 7.82 4.50
CA TYR A 39 3.05 7.19 5.43
C TYR A 39 2.12 8.22 6.11
N ALA A 40 2.47 9.51 6.12
CA ALA A 40 1.55 10.55 6.62
C ALA A 40 0.31 10.74 5.72
N VAL A 41 0.39 10.29 4.47
CA VAL A 41 -0.68 10.45 3.47
C VAL A 41 -1.23 9.09 3.04
N LEU A 42 -0.34 8.10 2.80
CA LEU A 42 -0.70 6.78 2.32
C LEU A 42 -0.47 5.70 3.38
N ARG A 43 -1.50 4.93 3.73
CA ARG A 43 -1.39 3.82 4.70
C ARG A 43 -0.51 2.70 4.17
N HIS A 44 -0.61 2.46 2.87
CA HIS A 44 0.08 1.40 2.17
C HIS A 44 0.76 1.92 0.87
N PRO A 45 1.81 2.74 1.00
CA PRO A 45 2.48 3.33 -0.17
C PRO A 45 3.10 2.28 -1.09
N SER A 46 3.54 1.14 -0.54
CA SER A 46 4.06 0.01 -1.32
C SER A 46 2.99 -0.62 -2.21
N TYR A 47 1.76 -0.81 -1.70
CA TYR A 47 0.65 -1.36 -2.47
C TYR A 47 0.18 -0.38 -3.55
N PHE A 48 0.08 0.90 -3.21
CA PHE A 48 -0.19 1.96 -4.18
C PHE A 48 0.83 1.96 -5.34
N GLY A 49 2.12 1.94 -5.00
CA GLY A 49 3.20 1.89 -5.98
C GLY A 49 3.16 0.64 -6.86
N PHE A 50 2.89 -0.53 -6.28
CA PHE A 50 2.78 -1.79 -7.04
C PHE A 50 1.58 -1.78 -7.98
N PHE A 51 0.41 -1.34 -7.51
CA PHE A 51 -0.81 -1.25 -8.31
C PHE A 51 -0.62 -0.31 -9.51
N TRP A 52 -0.09 0.90 -9.29
CA TRP A 52 0.11 1.88 -10.36
C TRP A 52 1.26 1.51 -11.30
N TRP A 53 2.29 0.84 -10.79
CA TRP A 53 3.36 0.30 -11.63
C TRP A 53 2.86 -0.82 -12.53
N GLY A 54 2.10 -1.79 -11.98
CA GLY A 54 1.50 -2.88 -12.74
C GLY A 54 0.50 -2.41 -13.80
N MET A 55 -0.38 -1.46 -13.47
CA MET A 55 -1.25 -0.83 -14.46
C MET A 55 -0.46 -0.11 -15.56
N GLY A 56 0.62 0.58 -15.19
CA GLY A 56 1.47 1.29 -16.14
C GLY A 56 2.17 0.38 -17.14
N THR A 57 2.57 -0.84 -16.75
CA THR A 57 3.18 -1.80 -17.69
C THR A 57 2.16 -2.25 -18.74
N GLN A 58 0.94 -2.61 -18.31
CA GLN A 58 -0.11 -3.06 -19.23
C GLN A 58 -0.52 -1.96 -20.23
N LEU A 59 -0.51 -0.70 -19.80
CA LEU A 59 -0.80 0.46 -20.66
C LEU A 59 0.28 0.67 -21.73
N VAL A 60 1.56 0.46 -21.40
CA VAL A 60 2.67 0.56 -22.37
C VAL A 60 2.64 -0.58 -23.39
N LEU A 61 2.19 -1.77 -23.01
CA LEU A 61 1.98 -2.88 -23.94
C LEU A 61 0.80 -2.64 -24.91
N GLY A 62 0.00 -1.59 -24.70
CA GLY A 62 -1.15 -1.25 -25.55
C GLY A 62 -2.31 -2.25 -25.48
N ASN A 63 -2.26 -3.21 -24.56
CA ASN A 63 -3.24 -4.28 -24.46
C ASN A 63 -4.33 -3.90 -23.44
N VAL A 64 -5.35 -3.19 -23.92
CA VAL A 64 -6.47 -2.68 -23.09
C VAL A 64 -7.26 -3.82 -22.43
N VAL A 65 -7.40 -4.97 -23.08
CA VAL A 65 -8.09 -6.13 -22.52
C VAL A 65 -7.32 -6.71 -21.34
N CYS A 66 -6.00 -6.91 -21.50
CA CYS A 66 -5.13 -7.33 -20.41
C CYS A 66 -5.05 -6.27 -19.30
N PHE A 67 -5.08 -4.98 -19.62
CA PHE A 67 -5.10 -3.90 -18.64
C PHE A 67 -6.32 -4.01 -17.70
N VAL A 68 -7.53 -4.16 -18.25
CA VAL A 68 -8.74 -4.25 -17.44
C VAL A 68 -8.76 -5.53 -16.62
N GLY A 69 -8.39 -6.68 -17.21
CA GLY A 69 -8.30 -7.95 -16.48
C GLY A 69 -7.29 -7.90 -15.34
N TYR A 70 -6.10 -7.35 -15.60
CA TYR A 70 -5.04 -7.22 -14.61
C TYR A 70 -5.40 -6.24 -13.49
N ALA A 71 -6.05 -5.12 -13.83
CA ALA A 71 -6.54 -4.15 -12.85
C ALA A 71 -7.60 -4.78 -11.92
N ALA A 72 -8.56 -5.52 -12.46
CA ALA A 72 -9.60 -6.18 -11.65
C ALA A 72 -9.02 -7.24 -10.70
N VAL A 73 -8.09 -8.06 -11.18
CA VAL A 73 -7.44 -9.09 -10.36
C VAL A 73 -6.59 -8.46 -9.26
N LEU A 74 -5.76 -7.47 -9.59
CA LEU A 74 -4.94 -6.76 -8.60
C LEU A 74 -5.79 -6.02 -7.58
N TRP A 75 -6.86 -5.37 -8.03
CA TRP A 75 -7.76 -4.64 -7.15
C TRP A 75 -8.39 -5.58 -6.11
N ASN A 76 -8.94 -6.71 -6.55
CA ASN A 76 -9.53 -7.69 -5.65
C ASN A 76 -8.49 -8.30 -4.68
N PHE A 77 -7.28 -8.57 -5.18
CA PHE A 77 -6.18 -9.06 -4.37
C PHE A 77 -5.79 -8.07 -3.26
N PHE A 78 -5.59 -6.79 -3.60
CA PHE A 78 -5.24 -5.77 -2.62
C PHE A 78 -6.39 -5.45 -1.67
N TYR A 79 -7.63 -5.43 -2.15
CA TYR A 79 -8.81 -5.23 -1.28
C TYR A 79 -8.87 -6.26 -0.16
N ASN A 80 -8.80 -7.55 -0.50
CA ASN A 80 -8.84 -8.60 0.52
C ASN A 80 -7.60 -8.61 1.42
N ARG A 81 -6.41 -8.32 0.87
CA ARG A 81 -5.17 -8.31 1.62
C ARG A 81 -5.13 -7.16 2.63
N ILE A 82 -5.43 -5.94 2.19
CA ILE A 82 -5.44 -4.73 3.03
C ILE A 82 -6.47 -4.89 4.13
N LYS A 83 -7.70 -5.28 3.81
CA LYS A 83 -8.76 -5.46 4.81
C LYS A 83 -8.36 -6.44 5.92
N ARG A 84 -7.63 -7.51 5.57
CA ARG A 84 -7.14 -8.49 6.54
C ARG A 84 -6.02 -7.91 7.39
N GLU A 85 -5.08 -7.21 6.77
CA GLU A 85 -3.94 -6.57 7.42
C GLU A 85 -4.38 -5.47 8.40
N GLU A 86 -5.31 -4.61 7.98
CA GLU A 86 -5.87 -3.55 8.81
C GLU A 86 -6.62 -4.11 10.02
N LYS A 87 -7.32 -5.25 9.87
CA LYS A 87 -7.96 -5.91 11.02
C LYS A 87 -6.95 -6.32 12.09
N PHE A 88 -5.78 -6.80 11.69
CA PHE A 88 -4.70 -7.12 12.62
C PHE A 88 -4.07 -5.85 13.21
N LEU A 89 -3.83 -4.82 12.40
CA LEU A 89 -3.28 -3.55 12.87
C LEU A 89 -4.21 -2.86 13.89
N ILE A 90 -5.52 -2.88 13.67
CA ILE A 90 -6.51 -2.42 14.65
C ILE A 90 -6.42 -3.27 15.93
N SER A 91 -6.24 -4.59 15.83
CA SER A 91 -6.08 -5.44 17.02
C SER A 91 -4.79 -5.16 17.80
N PHE A 92 -3.71 -4.73 17.13
CA PHE A 92 -2.42 -4.44 17.77
C PHE A 92 -2.32 -3.03 18.35
N PHE A 93 -2.84 -2.04 17.64
CA PHE A 93 -2.67 -0.62 17.96
C PHE A 93 -3.97 0.07 18.42
N GLY A 94 -5.12 -0.61 18.32
CA GLY A 94 -6.40 -0.12 18.79
C GLY A 94 -6.80 1.21 18.15
N ASP A 95 -7.26 2.14 18.99
CA ASP A 95 -7.70 3.48 18.59
C ASP A 95 -6.61 4.31 17.90
N GLU A 96 -5.34 4.04 18.21
CA GLU A 96 -4.21 4.76 17.62
C GLU A 96 -4.17 4.57 16.10
N TYR A 97 -4.51 3.37 15.62
CA TYR A 97 -4.58 3.04 14.21
C TYR A 97 -5.88 3.52 13.56
N VAL A 98 -7.00 3.50 14.31
CA VAL A 98 -8.28 4.03 13.83
C VAL A 98 -8.16 5.53 13.55
N GLU A 99 -7.48 6.29 14.41
CA GLU A 99 -7.25 7.71 14.16
C GLU A 99 -6.29 7.94 12.99
N TYR A 100 -5.27 7.09 12.85
CA TYR A 100 -4.38 7.12 11.71
C TYR A 100 -5.13 6.87 10.39
N MET A 101 -6.03 5.87 10.34
CA MET A 101 -6.87 5.57 9.18
C MET A 101 -7.72 6.75 8.73
N LYS A 102 -8.20 7.59 9.65
CA LYS A 102 -9.00 8.79 9.31
C LYS A 102 -8.19 9.86 8.59
N ARG A 103 -6.88 9.92 8.84
CA ARG A 103 -5.99 10.95 8.28
C ARG A 103 -5.25 10.47 7.02
N THR A 104 -5.37 9.19 6.67
CA THR A 104 -4.54 8.54 5.66
C THR A 104 -5.35 7.67 4.71
N TRP A 105 -4.89 7.56 3.46
CA TRP A 105 -5.62 6.97 2.35
C TRP A 105 -4.88 5.75 1.80
N VAL A 106 -5.57 4.80 1.17
CA VAL A 106 -4.91 3.66 0.52
C VAL A 106 -4.36 4.03 -0.87
N GLY A 107 -5.01 4.96 -1.56
CA GLY A 107 -4.65 5.41 -2.91
C GLY A 107 -5.08 4.44 -4.02
N ILE A 108 -5.76 3.34 -3.69
CA ILE A 108 -6.39 2.45 -4.66
C ILE A 108 -7.89 2.78 -4.70
N PRO A 109 -8.48 3.05 -5.88
CA PRO A 109 -9.89 3.44 -5.99
C PRO A 109 -10.81 2.41 -5.34
N GLY A 110 -11.75 2.80 -4.47
CA GLY A 110 -12.70 1.87 -3.85
C GLY A 110 -12.16 1.06 -2.66
N ILE A 111 -10.95 1.35 -2.18
CA ILE A 111 -10.40 0.80 -0.92
C ILE A 111 -10.24 1.94 0.08
N SER A 112 -10.84 1.80 1.27
CA SER A 112 -10.92 2.84 2.32
C SER A 112 -10.63 2.30 3.69
#